data_AF-A0A328FH18-F1
#
_entry.id   AF-A0A328FH18-F1
#
_cell.length_a   1.000
_cell.length_b   1.000
_cell.length_c   1.000
_cell.angle_alpha   90.00
_cell.angle_beta   90.00
_cell.angle_gamma   90.00
#
_symmetry.space_group_name_H-M   'P 1'
#
loop_
_entity.id
_entity.type
_entity.pdbx_description
1 polymer ?
#
loop_
_entity_poly.entity_id
_entity_poly.type
_entity_poly.pdbx_seq_one_letter_code
_entity_poly.pdbx_strand_id
1 'polypeptide(L)'
;MTYHNDATGPDPKKIEKELGEFLNKRFGGNVKILTPSIQPQQETITGTTPESGKKKLIDFNIKPKELISYLDQYVIRQDKAKSVLATKICTHFNRIRHQETMITEPFKITGNIKSNILLLGPTGIGKTYLIKLIAKKIGVPFVKADATKFSETGYVGGDVEDLIRDLVKEAKDDIELAECGIVYVDEVDKIAASPNVLGAQISRTGVQRALLKPMEETDVDLKVPHDPVSMMQELEAFQRTGKRSARRVNTANILFILSGAFSGLTDVVKKRLSKQAIGFGASLSHTRKDNELLKETRSEDLVAYGFESEFIGRVPVRCVLDELTQKDLYDILKMPNNPVILSKRLDFKSYGIDLLFTDEALDELAERAHKENTGARGLVSVIEDAMLCFEEKLPSESVGQFAVTKQVLRHPEQVLKDLVQGNDKEKYAAEYNHALILFSNHINEYVKKNWKIFSIRHGLTLTQIRTKMVVQYYTAHVMEIDDAVRQVKKFYDNVKEMELEISKNYDLNVVFEEDAADFFIQQFIEHNATTDEILSKIYTDFFDGFNLIREKTGKTRFSLSKDALTDHETYLNDLIRKEIK
;
A
#
# COMPACT_ATOMS: atom_id res chain seq x y z
N MET A 1 20.16 21.69 50.69
CA MET A 1 18.70 21.67 50.87
C MET A 1 18.19 20.36 50.30
N THR A 2 17.65 19.52 51.18
CA THR A 2 17.04 18.21 50.88
C THR A 2 15.75 18.43 50.09
N TYR A 3 15.64 17.84 48.90
CA TYR A 3 14.40 17.80 48.13
C TYR A 3 13.55 16.63 48.62
N HIS A 4 12.33 16.93 49.08
CA HIS A 4 11.31 15.93 49.37
C HIS A 4 10.80 15.31 48.06
N ASN A 5 10.70 13.98 48.09
CA ASN A 5 10.22 13.12 47.02
C ASN A 5 8.70 12.93 47.22
N ASP A 6 7.88 13.79 46.60
CA ASP A 6 6.41 13.64 46.63
C ASP A 6 5.97 12.56 45.62
N ALA A 7 6.16 11.31 46.01
CA ALA A 7 5.54 10.15 45.36
C ALA A 7 4.25 9.79 46.11
N THR A 8 3.19 10.59 45.93
CA THR A 8 1.83 10.18 46.28
C THR A 8 0.93 10.39 45.06
N GLY A 9 0.67 9.30 44.33
CA GLY A 9 -0.33 9.30 43.25
C GLY A 9 -1.73 9.59 43.80
N PRO A 10 -2.68 10.09 42.99
CA PRO A 10 -3.99 10.47 43.49
C PRO A 10 -4.77 9.26 44.01
N ASP A 11 -5.37 9.43 45.19
CA ASP A 11 -6.18 8.48 45.96
C ASP A 11 -7.31 7.88 45.07
N PRO A 12 -7.51 6.54 45.04
CA PRO A 12 -8.61 5.89 44.33
C PRO A 12 -9.97 6.52 44.58
N LYS A 13 -10.21 7.02 45.79
CA LYS A 13 -11.46 7.73 46.15
C LYS A 13 -11.65 9.04 45.40
N LYS A 14 -10.56 9.66 44.95
CA LYS A 14 -10.58 10.93 44.20
C LYS A 14 -11.02 10.70 42.76
N ILE A 15 -10.60 9.59 42.15
CA ILE A 15 -11.02 9.19 40.80
C ILE A 15 -12.49 8.74 40.79
N GLU A 16 -12.92 7.95 41.78
CA GLU A 16 -14.34 7.60 41.92
C GLU A 16 -15.23 8.84 42.08
N LYS A 17 -14.74 9.85 42.80
CA LYS A 17 -15.43 11.13 42.98
C LYS A 17 -15.49 11.93 41.67
N GLU A 18 -14.38 12.03 40.93
CA GLU A 18 -14.35 12.71 39.63
C GLU A 18 -15.22 12.03 38.57
N LEU A 19 -15.21 10.68 38.52
CA LEU A 19 -16.08 9.90 37.62
C LEU A 19 -17.55 10.06 38.01
N GLY A 20 -17.87 10.03 39.30
CA GLY A 20 -19.22 10.26 39.81
C GLY A 20 -19.73 11.67 39.53
N GLU A 21 -18.88 12.70 39.72
CA GLU A 21 -19.20 14.09 39.37
C GLU A 21 -19.43 14.26 37.87
N PHE A 22 -18.61 13.61 37.03
CA PHE A 22 -18.78 13.64 35.57
C PHE A 22 -20.07 12.96 35.10
N LEU A 23 -20.38 11.77 35.61
CA LEU A 23 -21.60 11.04 35.26
C LEU A 23 -22.86 11.77 35.73
N ASN A 24 -22.84 12.37 36.93
CA ASN A 24 -23.94 13.20 37.41
C ASN A 24 -24.18 14.42 36.52
N LYS A 25 -23.10 15.03 36.01
CA LYS A 25 -23.17 16.21 35.13
C LYS A 25 -23.70 15.89 33.73
N ARG A 26 -23.44 14.67 33.22
CA ARG A 26 -23.87 14.20 31.89
C ARG A 26 -25.28 13.60 31.86
N PHE A 27 -25.69 12.88 32.89
CA PHE A 27 -26.90 12.06 32.86
C PHE A 27 -28.01 12.50 33.82
N GLY A 28 -27.77 13.50 34.68
CA GLY A 28 -28.80 14.11 35.53
C GLY A 28 -29.40 13.16 36.56
N GLY A 29 -28.80 13.10 37.75
CA GLY A 29 -29.23 12.25 38.87
C GLY A 29 -28.03 11.69 39.64
N ASN A 30 -28.19 11.31 40.91
CA ASN A 30 -27.11 10.78 41.75
C ASN A 30 -26.71 9.35 41.33
N VAL A 31 -25.81 9.22 40.36
CA VAL A 31 -25.22 7.95 39.95
C VAL A 31 -24.12 7.58 40.96
N LYS A 32 -24.38 6.57 41.80
CA LYS A 32 -23.36 5.96 42.68
C LYS A 32 -22.73 4.76 41.98
N ILE A 33 -21.43 4.83 41.71
CA ILE A 33 -20.63 3.69 41.27
C ILE A 33 -20.35 2.83 42.50
N LEU A 34 -20.80 1.57 42.49
CA LEU A 34 -20.51 0.59 43.54
C LEU A 34 -19.45 -0.38 43.01
N THR A 35 -18.22 -0.24 43.49
CA THR A 35 -17.12 -1.17 43.24
C THR A 35 -17.11 -2.21 44.37
N PRO A 36 -17.25 -3.52 44.12
CA PRO A 36 -17.10 -4.52 45.18
C PRO A 36 -15.64 -4.57 45.64
N SER A 37 -15.43 -4.46 46.95
CA SER A 37 -14.12 -4.54 47.58
C SER A 37 -13.54 -5.95 47.47
N ILE A 38 -12.74 -6.21 46.44
CA ILE A 38 -11.93 -7.43 46.34
C ILE A 38 -10.48 -7.00 46.50
N GLN A 39 -9.83 -7.47 47.57
CA GLN A 39 -8.39 -7.28 47.78
C GLN A 39 -7.61 -7.95 46.63
N PRO A 40 -6.46 -7.39 46.21
CA PRO A 40 -5.64 -8.03 45.19
C PRO A 40 -5.21 -9.41 45.68
N GLN A 41 -5.64 -10.47 45.01
CA GLN A 41 -5.06 -11.79 45.20
C GLN A 41 -3.66 -11.76 44.57
N GLN A 42 -2.63 -11.93 45.40
CA GLN A 42 -1.30 -12.27 44.89
C GLN A 42 -1.34 -13.70 44.37
N GLU A 43 -1.57 -13.87 43.07
CA GLU A 43 -1.27 -15.14 42.41
C GLU A 43 0.23 -15.40 42.50
N THR A 44 0.60 -16.51 43.13
CA THR A 44 1.97 -17.01 43.16
C THR A 44 2.27 -17.58 41.77
N ILE A 45 2.88 -16.77 40.90
CA ILE A 45 3.37 -17.26 39.60
C ILE A 45 4.64 -18.08 39.85
N THR A 46 4.46 -19.35 40.21
CA THR A 46 5.46 -20.38 39.97
C THR A 46 5.31 -20.83 38.51
N GLY A 47 6.15 -20.27 37.65
CA GLY A 47 6.21 -20.64 36.25
C GLY A 47 7.32 -19.87 35.58
N THR A 48 8.30 -20.60 35.06
CA THR A 48 9.38 -20.18 34.16
C THR A 48 9.21 -18.78 33.59
N THR A 49 10.17 -17.91 33.88
CA THR A 49 10.37 -16.65 33.15
C THR A 49 10.31 -16.99 31.66
N PRO A 50 9.35 -16.46 30.89
CA PRO A 50 9.46 -16.53 29.45
C PRO A 50 10.73 -15.74 29.14
N GLU A 51 11.74 -16.39 28.57
CA GLU A 51 12.77 -15.67 27.84
C GLU A 51 12.03 -14.82 26.81
N SER A 52 11.86 -13.53 27.08
CA SER A 52 11.38 -12.58 26.11
C SER A 52 12.52 -12.36 25.12
N GLY A 53 12.70 -13.32 24.20
CA GLY A 53 13.43 -13.05 22.97
C GLY A 53 12.78 -11.81 22.37
N LYS A 54 13.54 -10.70 22.27
CA LYS A 54 13.10 -9.48 21.60
C LYS A 54 12.49 -9.92 20.27
N LYS A 55 11.17 -9.77 20.11
CA LYS A 55 10.54 -9.94 18.80
C LYS A 55 11.28 -9.00 17.86
N LYS A 56 11.75 -9.49 16.71
CA LYS A 56 12.27 -8.62 15.66
C LYS A 56 11.12 -7.69 15.25
N LEU A 57 11.16 -6.44 15.69
CA LEU A 57 10.09 -5.45 15.50
C LEU A 57 9.72 -5.32 14.01
N ILE A 58 10.73 -5.28 13.13
CA ILE A 58 10.54 -5.16 11.68
C ILE A 58 11.64 -5.93 10.94
N ASP A 59 11.28 -6.95 10.15
CA ASP A 59 12.20 -7.58 9.19
C ASP A 59 12.32 -6.74 7.91
N PHE A 60 12.75 -5.48 8.07
CA PHE A 60 12.90 -4.56 6.96
C PHE A 60 14.24 -4.78 6.25
N ASN A 61 14.21 -5.41 5.08
CA ASN A 61 15.41 -5.61 4.26
C ASN A 61 15.24 -5.10 2.82
N ILE A 62 14.30 -4.18 2.59
CA ILE A 62 14.01 -3.67 1.25
C ILE A 62 15.06 -2.65 0.84
N LYS A 63 15.63 -2.85 -0.36
CA LYS A 63 16.58 -1.91 -0.97
C LYS A 63 15.86 -0.79 -1.71
N PRO A 64 16.45 0.42 -1.83
CA PRO A 64 15.82 1.52 -2.59
C PRO A 64 15.41 1.15 -4.02
N LYS A 65 16.23 0.37 -4.73
CA LYS A 65 15.90 -0.11 -6.10
C LYS A 65 14.67 -1.01 -6.13
N GLU A 66 14.50 -1.86 -5.13
CA GLU A 66 13.35 -2.76 -5.03
C GLU A 66 12.08 -1.98 -4.70
N LEU A 67 12.18 -0.96 -3.85
CA LEU A 67 11.06 -0.07 -3.55
C LEU A 67 10.66 0.77 -4.78
N ILE A 68 11.62 1.33 -5.53
CA ILE A 68 11.33 2.04 -6.79
C ILE A 68 10.61 1.11 -7.78
N SER A 69 11.13 -0.11 -7.97
CA SER A 69 10.51 -1.10 -8.85
C SER A 69 9.10 -1.50 -8.42
N TYR A 70 8.81 -1.49 -7.11
CA TYR A 70 7.44 -1.65 -6.63
C TYR A 70 6.57 -0.45 -6.96
N LEU A 71 7.06 0.78 -6.72
CA LEU A 71 6.30 2.01 -7.00
C LEU A 71 6.03 2.21 -8.50
N ASP A 72 6.95 1.78 -9.38
CA ASP A 72 6.79 1.85 -10.84
C ASP A 72 5.58 1.07 -11.37
N GLN A 73 5.02 0.16 -10.58
CA GLN A 73 3.83 -0.63 -10.95
C GLN A 73 2.52 0.12 -10.71
N TYR A 74 2.57 1.21 -9.94
CA TYR A 74 1.39 1.96 -9.52
C TYR A 74 1.50 3.47 -9.79
N VAL A 75 2.72 4.00 -9.94
CA VAL A 75 2.96 5.44 -10.10
C VAL A 75 3.76 5.70 -11.37
N ILE A 76 3.09 6.31 -12.35
CA ILE A 76 3.70 6.83 -13.58
C ILE A 76 4.47 8.10 -13.27
N ARG A 77 5.59 8.28 -13.98
CA ARG A 77 6.49 9.44 -13.85
C ARG A 77 7.05 9.56 -12.43
N GLN A 78 7.25 10.77 -11.93
CA GLN A 78 7.75 11.03 -10.57
C GLN A 78 9.10 10.38 -10.26
N ASP A 79 9.96 10.15 -11.26
CA ASP A 79 11.17 9.32 -11.10
C ASP A 79 12.14 9.86 -10.07
N LYS A 80 12.35 11.18 -10.07
CA LYS A 80 13.17 11.86 -9.06
C LYS A 80 12.54 11.73 -7.66
N ALA A 81 11.23 11.88 -7.56
CA ALA A 81 10.52 11.77 -6.29
C ALA A 81 10.56 10.34 -5.74
N LYS A 82 10.29 9.33 -6.57
CA LYS A 82 10.44 7.90 -6.23
C LYS A 82 11.87 7.61 -5.75
N SER A 83 12.89 8.12 -6.44
CA SER A 83 14.29 7.93 -6.03
C SER A 83 14.60 8.55 -4.67
N VAL A 84 14.17 9.80 -4.43
CA VAL A 84 14.42 10.50 -3.15
C VAL A 84 13.71 9.79 -2.01
N LEU A 85 12.42 9.49 -2.18
CA LEU A 85 11.61 8.84 -1.16
C LEU A 85 12.10 7.44 -0.86
N ALA A 86 12.33 6.61 -1.88
CA ALA A 86 12.83 5.26 -1.68
C ALA A 86 14.18 5.25 -0.96
N THR A 87 15.08 6.16 -1.33
CA THR A 87 16.38 6.27 -0.65
C THR A 87 16.21 6.67 0.81
N LYS A 88 15.52 7.77 1.09
CA LYS A 88 15.43 8.33 2.45
C LYS A 88 14.62 7.44 3.39
N ILE A 89 13.52 6.88 2.92
CA ILE A 89 12.65 6.02 3.73
C ILE A 89 13.33 4.66 3.96
N CYS A 90 13.93 4.02 2.95
CA CYS A 90 14.69 2.78 3.18
C CYS A 90 15.88 3.00 4.12
N THR A 91 16.59 4.13 4.01
CA THR A 91 17.68 4.44 4.94
C THR A 91 17.17 4.64 6.37
N HIS A 92 16.04 5.31 6.56
CA HIS A 92 15.42 5.52 7.86
C HIS A 92 15.12 4.18 8.56
N PHE A 93 14.37 3.29 7.91
CA PHE A 93 14.00 2.00 8.52
C PHE A 93 15.15 1.01 8.64
N ASN A 94 16.10 0.99 7.69
CA ASN A 94 17.29 0.16 7.85
C ASN A 94 18.17 0.62 9.03
N ARG A 95 18.21 1.93 9.31
CA ARG A 95 18.94 2.47 10.45
C ARG A 95 18.30 2.03 11.77
N ILE A 96 16.98 2.09 11.88
CA ILE A 96 16.23 1.62 13.06
C ILE A 96 16.54 0.13 13.29
N ARG A 97 16.37 -0.70 12.26
CA ARG A 97 16.71 -2.14 12.33
C ARG A 97 18.16 -2.39 12.75
N HIS A 98 19.11 -1.61 12.23
CA HIS A 98 20.51 -1.74 12.61
C HIS A 98 20.74 -1.38 14.09
N GLN A 99 20.05 -0.38 14.62
CA GLN A 99 20.14 -0.01 16.04
C GLN A 99 19.55 -1.09 16.96
N GLU A 100 18.47 -1.75 16.53
CA GLU A 100 17.82 -2.83 17.29
C GLU A 100 18.60 -4.15 17.30
N THR A 101 19.31 -4.45 16.20
CA THR A 101 20.07 -5.70 16.01
C THR A 101 21.46 -5.67 16.66
N MET A 102 21.94 -4.51 17.10
CA MET A 102 23.21 -4.38 17.80
C MET A 102 23.11 -4.95 19.23
N ILE A 103 24.01 -5.89 19.56
CA ILE A 103 24.08 -6.55 20.87
C ILE A 103 24.74 -5.64 21.92
N THR A 104 25.56 -4.69 21.49
CA THR A 104 26.25 -3.70 22.34
C THR A 104 25.48 -2.38 22.36
N GLU A 105 25.59 -1.64 23.49
CA GLU A 105 25.05 -0.28 23.63
C GLU A 105 25.42 0.57 22.39
N PRO A 106 24.43 1.03 21.60
CA PRO A 106 24.72 1.78 20.40
C PRO A 106 25.39 3.10 20.79
N PHE A 107 26.51 3.45 20.13
CA PHE A 107 27.04 4.80 20.21
C PHE A 107 25.97 5.78 19.72
N LYS A 108 25.29 6.45 20.66
CA LYS A 108 24.30 7.49 20.33
C LYS A 108 25.05 8.65 19.68
N ILE A 109 24.91 8.78 18.37
CA ILE A 109 25.39 9.95 17.63
C ILE A 109 24.59 11.16 18.12
N THR A 110 25.22 12.03 18.90
CA THR A 110 24.62 13.29 19.35
C THR A 110 24.25 14.14 18.13
N GLY A 111 23.04 14.70 18.12
CA GLY A 111 22.58 15.58 17.03
C GLY A 111 22.06 14.85 15.80
N ASN A 112 21.62 13.60 15.93
CA ASN A 112 20.96 12.91 14.81
C ASN A 112 19.65 13.60 14.43
N ILE A 113 19.57 14.14 13.21
CA ILE A 113 18.36 14.77 12.68
C ILE A 113 17.56 13.73 11.89
N LYS A 114 16.28 13.54 12.23
CA LYS A 114 15.36 12.73 11.42
C LYS A 114 15.25 13.29 10.01
N SER A 115 15.25 12.39 9.03
CA SER A 115 15.08 12.76 7.62
C SER A 115 13.59 12.96 7.28
N ASN A 116 12.87 13.76 8.07
CA ASN A 116 11.50 14.15 7.76
C ASN A 116 11.47 14.84 6.39
N ILE A 117 10.35 14.66 5.68
CA ILE A 117 10.27 14.92 4.25
C ILE A 117 9.19 15.97 3.97
N LEU A 118 9.50 16.94 3.12
CA LEU A 118 8.54 17.89 2.55
C LEU A 118 8.26 17.55 1.09
N LEU A 119 7.02 17.21 0.77
CA LEU A 119 6.52 17.02 -0.58
C LEU A 119 5.96 18.34 -1.13
N LEU A 120 6.49 18.74 -2.27
CA LEU A 120 6.10 19.95 -3.00
C LEU A 120 5.50 19.54 -4.35
N GLY A 121 4.40 20.15 -4.76
CA GLY A 121 3.83 19.98 -6.09
C GLY A 121 2.30 20.13 -6.09
N PRO A 122 1.64 20.26 -7.24
CA PRO A 122 0.20 20.50 -7.31
C PRO A 122 -0.66 19.38 -6.70
N THR A 123 -1.97 19.64 -6.61
CA THR A 123 -2.97 18.64 -6.22
C THR A 123 -3.10 17.57 -7.31
N GLY A 124 -3.52 16.36 -6.93
CA GLY A 124 -3.84 15.32 -7.92
C GLY A 124 -2.66 14.64 -8.62
N ILE A 125 -1.41 14.90 -8.26
CA ILE A 125 -0.21 14.25 -8.86
C ILE A 125 0.25 12.97 -8.13
N GLY A 126 -0.49 12.51 -7.12
CA GLY A 126 -0.20 11.26 -6.42
C GLY A 126 0.62 11.36 -5.14
N LYS A 127 0.80 12.55 -4.54
CA LYS A 127 1.54 12.75 -3.26
C LYS A 127 1.12 11.76 -2.16
N THR A 128 -0.17 11.78 -1.79
CA THR A 128 -0.71 10.87 -0.77
C THR A 128 -0.62 9.41 -1.19
N TYR A 129 -0.92 9.11 -2.46
CA TYR A 129 -0.95 7.74 -2.98
C TYR A 129 0.43 7.09 -2.93
N LEU A 130 1.47 7.83 -3.31
CA LEU A 130 2.86 7.41 -3.28
C LEU A 130 3.30 7.01 -1.86
N ILE A 131 2.98 7.83 -0.85
CA ILE A 131 3.35 7.53 0.54
C ILE A 131 2.55 6.34 1.09
N LYS A 132 1.25 6.25 0.78
CA LYS A 132 0.41 5.10 1.18
C LYS A 132 0.97 3.78 0.62
N LEU A 133 1.41 3.77 -0.64
CA LEU A 133 2.06 2.61 -1.25
C LEU A 133 3.38 2.25 -0.57
N ILE A 134 4.21 3.24 -0.24
CA ILE A 134 5.47 3.00 0.47
C ILE A 134 5.18 2.38 1.84
N ALA A 135 4.26 2.95 2.63
CA ALA A 135 3.90 2.42 3.94
C ALA A 135 3.37 0.97 3.85
N LYS A 136 2.44 0.71 2.91
CA LYS A 136 1.93 -0.64 2.63
C LYS A 136 3.03 -1.63 2.27
N LYS A 137 4.03 -1.20 1.48
CA LYS A 137 5.15 -2.05 1.06
C LYS A 137 6.13 -2.35 2.17
N ILE A 138 6.36 -1.39 3.06
CA ILE A 138 7.26 -1.52 4.21
C ILE A 138 6.58 -2.34 5.32
N GLY A 139 5.25 -2.26 5.43
CA GLY A 139 4.48 -2.97 6.46
C GLY A 139 4.48 -2.25 7.81
N VAL A 140 4.53 -0.91 7.78
CA VAL A 140 4.50 -0.06 9.00
C VAL A 140 3.17 0.68 9.14
N PRO A 141 2.75 1.01 10.37
CA PRO A 141 1.55 1.82 10.61
C PRO A 141 1.62 3.15 9.88
N PHE A 142 0.48 3.59 9.32
CA PHE A 142 0.39 4.82 8.55
C PHE A 142 -0.84 5.63 8.94
N VAL A 143 -0.62 6.87 9.37
CA VAL A 143 -1.69 7.83 9.65
C VAL A 143 -1.62 8.97 8.65
N LYS A 144 -2.78 9.32 8.09
CA LYS A 144 -2.96 10.52 7.27
C LYS A 144 -3.80 11.53 8.04
N ALA A 145 -3.33 12.77 8.09
CA ALA A 145 -4.11 13.91 8.56
C ALA A 145 -3.97 15.13 7.65
N ASP A 146 -4.83 16.10 7.88
CA ASP A 146 -4.86 17.40 7.21
C ASP A 146 -4.42 18.46 8.22
N ALA A 147 -3.43 19.27 7.88
CA ALA A 147 -2.86 20.30 8.76
C ALA A 147 -3.91 21.32 9.22
N THR A 148 -4.95 21.57 8.41
CA THR A 148 -5.99 22.57 8.68
C THR A 148 -6.94 22.16 9.82
N LYS A 149 -6.95 20.88 10.20
CA LYS A 149 -7.82 20.35 11.28
C LYS A 149 -7.25 20.59 12.68
N PHE A 150 -5.98 20.95 12.80
CA PHE A 150 -5.31 21.14 14.08
C PHE A 150 -5.42 22.57 14.59
N SER A 151 -5.32 22.72 15.91
CA SER A 151 -5.25 24.02 16.58
C SER A 151 -4.21 24.00 17.69
N GLU A 152 -3.62 25.15 18.02
CA GLU A 152 -2.57 25.25 19.05
C GLU A 152 -3.01 24.73 20.42
N THR A 153 -4.27 24.94 20.78
CA THR A 153 -4.81 24.59 22.10
C THR A 153 -5.54 23.24 22.13
N GLY A 154 -5.82 22.63 20.97
CA GLY A 154 -6.67 21.44 20.88
C GLY A 154 -8.13 21.64 21.30
N TYR A 155 -8.56 22.88 21.60
CA TYR A 155 -9.92 23.16 22.12
C TYR A 155 -10.97 23.43 21.02
N VAL A 156 -10.56 24.00 19.88
CA VAL A 156 -11.46 24.34 18.76
C VAL A 156 -11.18 23.46 17.52
N GLY A 157 -10.03 22.78 17.49
CA GLY A 157 -9.65 21.77 16.50
C GLY A 157 -8.91 20.61 17.16
N GLY A 158 -8.46 19.62 16.38
CA GLY A 158 -7.75 18.44 16.91
C GLY A 158 -6.40 18.78 17.54
N ASP A 159 -5.94 17.92 18.44
CA ASP A 159 -4.59 17.96 19.00
C ASP A 159 -3.63 17.23 18.05
N VAL A 160 -2.42 17.78 17.87
CA VAL A 160 -1.40 17.16 17.03
C VAL A 160 -0.93 15.83 17.61
N GLU A 161 -0.98 15.66 18.94
CA GLU A 161 -0.66 14.38 19.59
C GLU A 161 -1.65 13.26 19.25
N ASP A 162 -2.87 13.58 18.78
CA ASP A 162 -3.83 12.58 18.32
C ASP A 162 -3.31 11.79 17.11
N LEU A 163 -2.39 12.38 16.31
CA LEU A 163 -1.69 11.68 15.23
C LEU A 163 -0.95 10.44 15.74
N ILE A 164 -0.33 10.55 16.91
CA ILE A 164 0.46 9.48 17.52
C ILE A 164 -0.47 8.44 18.13
N ARG A 165 -1.56 8.88 18.75
CA ARG A 165 -2.59 8.00 19.29
C ARG A 165 -3.25 7.17 18.19
N ASP A 166 -3.57 7.79 17.06
CA ASP A 166 -4.13 7.11 15.89
C ASP A 166 -3.13 6.14 15.26
N LEU A 167 -1.83 6.43 15.34
CA LEU A 167 -0.78 5.54 14.85
C LEU A 167 -0.71 4.25 15.67
N VAL A 168 -0.90 4.34 17.00
CA VAL A 168 -1.01 3.16 17.87
C VAL A 168 -2.27 2.35 17.59
N LYS A 169 -3.39 3.01 17.31
CA LYS A 169 -4.62 2.31 16.89
C LYS A 169 -4.40 1.55 15.59
N GLU A 170 -3.74 2.17 14.59
CA GLU A 170 -3.39 1.51 13.32
C GLU A 170 -2.43 0.33 13.54
N ALA A 171 -1.53 0.44 14.52
CA ALA A 171 -0.65 -0.65 14.97
C ALA A 171 -1.37 -1.72 15.81
N LYS A 172 -2.70 -1.65 15.99
CA LYS A 172 -3.47 -2.57 16.84
C LYS A 172 -2.92 -2.67 18.26
N ASP A 173 -2.64 -1.52 18.87
CA ASP A 173 -2.08 -1.39 20.23
C ASP A 173 -0.61 -1.85 20.39
N ASP A 174 0.07 -2.21 19.31
CA ASP A 174 1.49 -2.50 19.31
C ASP A 174 2.32 -1.20 19.36
N ILE A 175 2.82 -0.86 20.55
CA ILE A 175 3.61 0.36 20.80
C ILE A 175 4.91 0.34 20.01
N GLU A 176 5.61 -0.79 20.07
CA GLU A 176 6.91 -0.98 19.42
C GLU A 176 6.78 -0.79 17.90
N LEU A 177 5.74 -1.37 17.30
CA LEU A 177 5.44 -1.18 15.88
C LEU A 177 5.00 0.26 15.55
N ALA A 178 4.23 0.91 16.43
CA ALA A 178 3.78 2.28 16.25
C ALA A 178 4.93 3.30 16.28
N GLU A 179 5.94 3.10 17.13
CA GLU A 179 7.15 3.93 17.17
C GLU A 179 7.92 3.91 15.85
N CYS A 180 7.70 2.89 15.03
CA CYS A 180 8.26 2.76 13.68
C CYS A 180 7.25 3.10 12.57
N GLY A 181 6.22 3.90 12.87
CA GLY A 181 5.21 4.29 11.88
C GLY A 181 5.56 5.53 11.03
N ILE A 182 4.66 5.84 10.09
CA ILE A 182 4.72 7.02 9.23
C ILE A 182 3.51 7.91 9.52
N VAL A 183 3.78 9.19 9.82
CA VAL A 183 2.75 10.23 9.93
C VAL A 183 2.81 11.12 8.69
N TYR A 184 1.73 11.13 7.92
CA TYR A 184 1.58 11.98 6.74
C TYR A 184 0.62 13.14 7.02
N VAL A 185 1.11 14.37 6.90
CA VAL A 185 0.32 15.58 7.11
C VAL A 185 0.19 16.32 5.77
N ASP A 186 -1.02 16.37 5.23
CA ASP A 186 -1.34 17.10 3.99
C ASP A 186 -1.71 18.57 4.29
N GLU A 187 -1.75 19.39 3.24
CA GLU A 187 -2.13 20.81 3.28
C GLU A 187 -1.29 21.67 4.24
N VAL A 188 -0.02 21.31 4.48
CA VAL A 188 0.86 22.10 5.37
C VAL A 188 1.14 23.49 4.82
N ASP A 189 0.96 23.73 3.53
CA ASP A 189 1.05 25.07 2.93
C ASP A 189 -0.05 26.02 3.42
N LYS A 190 -1.15 25.51 4.00
CA LYS A 190 -2.27 26.32 4.53
C LYS A 190 -2.02 26.84 5.95
N ILE A 191 -1.13 26.19 6.70
CA ILE A 191 -0.70 26.64 8.03
C ILE A 191 0.48 27.63 7.97
N ALA A 192 0.99 27.94 6.78
CA ALA A 192 1.95 29.03 6.59
C ALA A 192 1.28 30.38 6.92
N ALA A 193 2.03 31.26 7.58
CA ALA A 193 1.56 32.59 7.92
C ALA A 193 1.35 33.41 6.64
N SER A 194 0.13 33.90 6.41
CA SER A 194 -0.14 34.80 5.31
C SER A 194 0.35 36.21 5.66
N PRO A 195 1.09 36.92 4.77
CA PRO A 195 1.63 38.26 5.08
C PRO A 195 0.58 39.32 5.43
N ASN A 196 -0.67 39.14 4.99
CA ASN A 196 -1.67 40.21 4.94
C ASN A 196 -2.78 40.14 6.03
N VAL A 197 -2.73 39.19 6.97
CA VAL A 197 -3.83 39.01 7.96
C VAL A 197 -3.28 38.79 9.38
N LEU A 198 -3.15 39.87 10.16
CA LEU A 198 -2.55 39.84 11.52
C LEU A 198 -3.28 38.90 12.51
N GLY A 199 -4.62 38.84 12.48
CA GLY A 199 -5.42 38.13 13.50
C GLY A 199 -5.46 36.60 13.34
N ALA A 200 -5.36 36.09 12.11
CA ALA A 200 -5.38 34.65 11.82
C ALA A 200 -4.00 33.99 11.87
N GLN A 201 -2.93 34.78 12.05
CA GLN A 201 -1.56 34.31 12.10
C GLN A 201 -1.28 33.48 13.37
N ILE A 202 -1.80 33.91 14.53
CA ILE A 202 -1.53 33.28 15.84
C ILE A 202 -1.91 31.80 15.81
N SER A 203 -3.11 31.48 15.32
CA SER A 203 -3.60 30.10 15.26
C SER A 203 -2.81 29.24 14.26
N ARG A 204 -2.39 29.78 13.11
CA ARG A 204 -1.67 29.01 12.07
C ARG A 204 -0.22 28.72 12.45
N THR A 205 0.49 29.70 13.01
CA THR A 205 1.85 29.50 13.54
C THR A 205 1.85 28.59 14.76
N GLY A 206 0.79 28.64 15.58
CA GLY A 206 0.62 27.75 16.73
C GLY A 206 0.59 26.27 16.33
N VAL A 207 -0.05 25.92 15.20
CA VAL A 207 -0.02 24.53 14.66
C VAL A 207 1.39 24.11 14.24
N GLN A 208 2.16 25.01 13.60
CA GLN A 208 3.56 24.71 13.24
C GLN A 208 4.39 24.39 14.49
N ARG A 209 4.22 25.16 15.57
CA ARG A 209 4.91 24.94 16.85
C ARG A 209 4.48 23.66 17.55
N ALA A 210 3.18 23.34 17.52
CA ALA A 210 2.65 22.11 18.09
C ALA A 210 3.23 20.86 17.39
N LEU A 211 3.48 20.94 16.07
CA LEU A 211 4.12 19.88 15.29
C LEU A 211 5.62 19.71 15.56
N LEU A 212 6.32 20.71 16.11
CA LEU A 212 7.76 20.61 16.37
C LEU A 212 8.10 19.46 17.31
N LYS A 213 7.41 19.36 18.45
CA LYS A 213 7.71 18.35 19.48
C LYS A 213 7.58 16.92 18.94
N PRO A 214 6.45 16.50 18.32
CA PRO A 214 6.34 15.15 17.76
C PRO A 214 7.37 14.84 16.68
N MET A 215 7.78 15.83 15.87
CA MET A 215 8.77 15.65 14.80
C MET A 215 10.20 15.42 15.32
N GLU A 216 10.51 15.78 16.57
CA GLU A 216 11.82 15.63 17.21
C GLU A 216 12.00 14.31 17.95
N GLU A 217 11.64 14.26 19.20
CA GLU A 217 11.72 13.12 20.09
C GLU A 217 10.95 13.58 21.31
N THR A 218 9.75 13.04 21.47
CA THR A 218 8.89 13.35 22.60
C THR A 218 8.20 12.06 23.00
N ASP A 219 8.08 11.85 24.30
CA ASP A 219 7.23 10.79 24.84
C ASP A 219 5.80 11.32 24.89
N VAL A 220 4.93 10.77 24.06
CA VAL A 220 3.51 11.10 24.04
C VAL A 220 2.76 10.13 24.94
N ASP A 221 2.03 10.65 25.92
CA ASP A 221 1.14 9.83 26.73
C ASP A 221 -0.09 9.45 25.88
N LEU A 222 -0.36 8.13 25.77
CA LEU A 222 -1.53 7.62 25.05
C LEU A 222 -2.86 7.90 25.74
N LYS A 223 -2.79 8.50 26.92
CA LYS A 223 -3.94 8.89 27.72
C LYS A 223 -4.58 10.12 27.08
N VAL A 224 -5.88 10.05 26.83
CA VAL A 224 -6.67 11.26 26.61
C VAL A 224 -7.31 11.62 27.95
N PRO A 225 -7.10 12.83 28.50
CA PRO A 225 -7.63 13.24 29.82
C PRO A 225 -9.16 13.15 29.98
N HIS A 226 -9.91 12.84 28.93
CA HIS A 226 -11.37 12.92 28.86
C HIS A 226 -12.07 11.69 28.25
N ASP A 227 -11.37 10.57 28.04
CA ASP A 227 -11.98 9.33 27.50
C ASP A 227 -12.39 8.35 28.62
N PRO A 228 -13.69 8.08 28.81
CA PRO A 228 -14.19 7.16 29.84
C PRO A 228 -13.72 5.72 29.66
N VAL A 229 -13.40 5.28 28.44
CA VAL A 229 -12.89 3.91 28.18
C VAL A 229 -11.47 3.78 28.72
N SER A 230 -10.62 4.78 28.46
CA SER A 230 -9.26 4.86 28.99
C SER A 230 -9.24 4.89 30.53
N MET A 231 -10.20 5.58 31.17
CA MET A 231 -10.35 5.58 32.64
C MET A 231 -10.82 4.24 33.22
N MET A 232 -11.72 3.52 32.53
CA MET A 232 -12.16 2.18 32.95
C MET A 232 -11.03 1.14 32.82
N GLN A 233 -10.27 1.17 31.72
CA GLN A 233 -9.10 0.30 31.55
C GLN A 233 -8.03 0.55 32.64
N GLU A 234 -7.86 1.80 33.09
CA GLU A 234 -6.97 2.12 34.21
C GLU A 234 -7.45 1.51 35.53
N LEU A 235 -8.75 1.55 35.83
CA LEU A 235 -9.30 0.93 37.02
C LEU A 235 -9.08 -0.59 37.01
N GLU A 236 -9.30 -1.25 35.87
CA GLU A 236 -9.09 -2.70 35.72
C GLU A 236 -7.60 -3.09 35.80
N ALA A 237 -6.71 -2.34 35.12
CA ALA A 237 -5.27 -2.61 35.14
C ALA A 237 -4.64 -2.34 36.52
N PHE A 238 -5.10 -1.28 37.21
CA PHE A 238 -4.68 -0.96 38.57
C PHE A 238 -5.16 -2.01 39.58
N GLN A 239 -6.40 -2.48 39.44
CA GLN A 239 -6.94 -3.56 40.27
C GLN A 239 -6.16 -4.87 40.12
N ARG A 240 -5.69 -5.20 38.91
CA ARG A 240 -4.93 -6.43 38.66
C ARG A 240 -3.46 -6.37 39.05
N THR A 241 -2.79 -5.24 38.85
CA THR A 241 -1.31 -5.17 38.93
C THR A 241 -0.77 -4.26 40.02
N GLY A 242 -1.62 -3.43 40.65
CA GLY A 242 -1.22 -2.48 41.68
C GLY A 242 -0.31 -1.34 41.20
N LYS A 243 0.02 -1.26 39.90
CA LYS A 243 0.82 -0.20 39.28
C LYS A 243 0.02 0.48 38.18
N ARG A 244 0.14 1.80 38.06
CA ARG A 244 -0.34 2.52 36.85
C ARG A 244 0.67 2.31 35.73
N SER A 245 0.31 1.59 34.68
CA SER A 245 1.09 1.56 33.44
C SER A 245 0.73 2.80 32.61
N ALA A 246 1.55 3.85 32.68
CA ALA A 246 1.48 4.89 31.66
C ALA A 246 2.01 4.30 30.35
N ARG A 247 1.10 3.94 29.43
CA ARG A 247 1.50 3.58 28.06
C ARG A 247 1.94 4.87 27.35
N ARG A 248 3.25 4.99 27.12
CA ARG A 248 3.89 6.09 26.39
C ARG A 248 4.37 5.57 25.05
N VAL A 249 4.41 6.46 24.07
CA VAL A 249 5.00 6.21 22.74
C VAL A 249 6.11 7.22 22.53
N ASN A 250 7.30 6.74 22.22
CA ASN A 250 8.41 7.60 21.86
C ASN A 250 8.39 7.93 20.37
N THR A 251 8.41 9.22 20.02
CA THR A 251 8.31 9.60 18.60
C THR A 251 9.64 9.57 17.85
N ALA A 252 10.78 9.22 18.45
CA ALA A 252 12.12 9.33 17.84
C ALA A 252 12.26 8.59 16.49
N ASN A 253 11.55 7.48 16.32
CA ASN A 253 11.61 6.66 15.11
C ASN A 253 10.43 6.89 14.14
N ILE A 254 9.44 7.67 14.54
CA ILE A 254 8.29 8.00 13.70
C ILE A 254 8.73 8.97 12.60
N LEU A 255 8.47 8.60 11.35
CA LEU A 255 8.81 9.43 10.19
C LEU A 255 7.66 10.38 9.85
N PHE A 256 7.95 11.68 9.82
CA PHE A 256 6.99 12.68 9.38
C PHE A 256 7.19 13.02 7.90
N ILE A 257 6.09 12.94 7.14
CA ILE A 257 6.03 13.32 5.73
C ILE A 257 4.96 14.40 5.57
N LEU A 258 5.41 15.60 5.26
CA LEU A 258 4.57 16.77 5.10
C LEU A 258 4.31 17.02 3.62
N SER A 259 3.11 17.45 3.24
CA SER A 259 2.73 17.68 1.85
C SER A 259 1.91 18.95 1.72
N GLY A 260 2.11 19.68 0.62
CA GLY A 260 1.31 20.86 0.28
C GLY A 260 1.31 21.12 -1.22
N ALA A 261 0.44 22.03 -1.66
CA ALA A 261 0.40 22.49 -3.05
C ALA A 261 1.39 23.64 -3.30
N PHE A 262 1.58 24.50 -2.28
CA PHE A 262 2.51 25.64 -2.32
C PHE A 262 2.21 26.63 -3.45
N SER A 263 0.92 26.92 -3.66
CA SER A 263 0.47 27.96 -4.58
C SER A 263 1.09 29.32 -4.22
N GLY A 264 1.81 29.94 -5.16
CA GLY A 264 2.50 31.21 -4.97
C GLY A 264 3.94 31.12 -4.42
N LEU A 265 4.43 29.93 -4.04
CA LEU A 265 5.85 29.75 -3.68
C LEU A 265 6.77 30.02 -4.89
N THR A 266 6.31 29.69 -6.09
CA THR A 266 7.01 29.97 -7.36
C THR A 266 7.29 31.45 -7.54
N ASP A 267 6.38 32.35 -7.13
CA ASP A 267 6.58 33.79 -7.17
C ASP A 267 7.68 34.26 -6.20
N VAL A 268 7.75 33.65 -5.01
CA VAL A 268 8.80 33.94 -4.02
C VAL A 268 10.17 33.54 -4.58
N VAL A 269 10.27 32.33 -5.13
CA VAL A 269 11.48 31.81 -5.76
C VAL A 269 11.88 32.68 -6.95
N LYS A 270 10.92 33.06 -7.81
CA LYS A 270 11.16 33.93 -8.98
C LYS A 270 11.68 35.30 -8.58
N LYS A 271 11.12 35.91 -7.52
CA LYS A 271 11.62 37.20 -6.98
C LYS A 271 13.06 37.08 -6.50
N ARG A 272 13.43 35.99 -5.82
CA ARG A 272 14.81 35.76 -5.38
C ARG A 272 15.78 35.61 -6.57
N LEU A 273 15.44 34.76 -7.54
CA LEU A 273 16.29 34.50 -8.71
C LEU A 273 16.46 35.76 -9.56
N SER A 274 15.39 36.56 -9.70
CA SER A 274 15.43 37.82 -10.46
C SER A 274 16.31 38.89 -9.78
N LYS A 275 16.33 38.95 -8.44
CA LYS A 275 17.21 39.86 -7.69
C LYS A 275 18.70 39.51 -7.84
N GLN A 276 19.05 38.25 -8.04
CA GLN A 276 20.43 37.82 -8.29
C GLN A 276 20.94 38.15 -9.70
N ALA A 277 20.05 38.40 -10.66
CA ALA A 277 20.39 38.69 -12.06
C ALA A 277 20.76 40.16 -12.33
N ILE A 278 20.84 41.02 -11.31
CA ILE A 278 21.20 42.44 -11.44
C ILE A 278 22.75 42.57 -11.53
N GLY A 279 23.32 42.06 -12.62
CA GLY A 279 24.73 42.19 -12.99
C GLY A 279 24.86 42.41 -14.49
N PHE A 280 25.84 43.22 -14.93
CA PHE A 280 26.07 43.60 -16.33
C PHE A 280 26.07 42.35 -17.25
N GLY A 281 25.04 42.20 -18.10
CA GLY A 281 24.94 41.15 -19.11
C GLY A 281 23.90 40.05 -18.86
N ALA A 282 23.04 40.13 -17.83
CA ALA A 282 22.02 39.13 -17.61
C ALA A 282 20.93 39.14 -18.70
N SER A 283 20.97 38.16 -19.59
CA SER A 283 19.88 37.84 -20.49
C SER A 283 18.64 37.48 -19.65
N LEU A 284 17.53 38.21 -19.81
CA LEU A 284 16.23 37.82 -19.28
C LEU A 284 15.89 36.44 -19.84
N SER A 285 16.10 35.39 -19.04
CA SER A 285 15.86 34.01 -19.50
C SER A 285 14.37 33.74 -19.59
N HIS A 286 13.99 32.98 -20.60
CA HIS A 286 12.69 32.37 -20.85
C HIS A 286 11.83 32.09 -19.61
N THR A 287 10.51 32.21 -19.77
CA THR A 287 9.49 31.85 -18.79
C THR A 287 9.70 30.42 -18.31
N ARG A 288 10.43 30.24 -17.21
CA ARG A 288 10.63 28.93 -16.57
C ARG A 288 9.27 28.40 -16.12
N LYS A 289 9.03 27.12 -16.33
CA LYS A 289 7.81 26.46 -15.86
C LYS A 289 7.79 26.44 -14.33
N ASP A 290 6.62 26.56 -13.72
CA ASP A 290 6.43 26.60 -12.27
C ASP A 290 7.09 25.43 -11.53
N ASN A 291 7.00 24.23 -12.09
CA ASN A 291 7.65 23.03 -11.56
C ASN A 291 9.20 23.13 -11.52
N GLU A 292 9.84 23.79 -12.48
CA GLU A 292 11.29 24.02 -12.45
C GLU A 292 11.68 24.99 -11.33
N LEU A 293 10.86 26.02 -11.10
CA LEU A 293 11.05 26.95 -9.99
C LEU A 293 10.90 26.24 -8.64
N LEU A 294 9.92 25.35 -8.48
CA LEU A 294 9.77 24.56 -7.26
C LEU A 294 11.01 23.70 -6.96
N LYS A 295 11.70 23.18 -7.99
CA LYS A 295 12.95 22.40 -7.83
C LYS A 295 14.13 23.22 -7.31
N GLU A 296 14.08 24.54 -7.46
CA GLU A 296 15.09 25.47 -6.95
C GLU A 296 14.75 26.07 -5.57
N THR A 297 13.67 25.61 -4.93
CA THR A 297 13.25 26.07 -3.61
C THR A 297 14.33 25.83 -2.56
N ARG A 298 14.63 26.87 -1.77
CA ARG A 298 15.53 26.82 -0.60
C ARG A 298 14.75 27.12 0.68
N SER A 299 15.39 26.91 1.83
CA SER A 299 14.80 27.18 3.14
C SER A 299 14.33 28.64 3.29
N GLU A 300 15.12 29.59 2.77
CA GLU A 300 14.79 31.02 2.80
C GLU A 300 13.49 31.36 2.06
N ASP A 301 13.15 30.63 0.99
CA ASP A 301 11.91 30.86 0.25
C ASP A 301 10.70 30.36 1.05
N LEU A 302 10.84 29.23 1.75
CA LEU A 302 9.78 28.67 2.59
C LEU A 302 9.52 29.57 3.81
N VAL A 303 10.58 30.15 4.39
CA VAL A 303 10.44 31.15 5.45
C VAL A 303 9.77 32.41 4.93
N ALA A 304 10.20 32.92 3.78
CA ALA A 304 9.57 34.08 3.13
C ALA A 304 8.11 33.81 2.70
N TYR A 305 7.76 32.55 2.42
CA TYR A 305 6.40 32.11 2.13
C TYR A 305 5.51 32.08 3.38
N GLY A 306 6.08 31.94 4.58
CA GLY A 306 5.35 32.03 5.85
C GLY A 306 5.59 30.90 6.86
N PHE A 307 6.58 30.04 6.66
CA PHE A 307 6.95 29.02 7.64
C PHE A 307 7.94 29.55 8.68
N GLU A 308 7.86 29.05 9.91
CA GLU A 308 8.89 29.33 10.92
C GLU A 308 10.21 28.62 10.58
N SER A 309 11.34 29.28 10.85
CA SER A 309 12.67 28.74 10.56
C SER A 309 12.94 27.43 11.30
N GLU A 310 12.42 27.31 12.54
CA GLU A 310 12.52 26.10 13.35
C GLU A 310 11.79 24.93 12.69
N PHE A 311 10.58 25.18 12.18
CA PHE A 311 9.76 24.18 11.49
C PHE A 311 10.47 23.66 10.23
N ILE A 312 11.00 24.55 9.40
CA ILE A 312 11.77 24.15 8.21
C ILE A 312 13.07 23.43 8.58
N GLY A 313 13.69 23.78 9.70
CA GLY A 313 14.84 23.07 10.25
C GLY A 313 14.56 21.58 10.57
N ARG A 314 13.30 21.23 10.88
CA ARG A 314 12.88 19.84 11.14
C ARG A 314 12.55 19.03 9.90
N VAL A 315 12.56 19.64 8.71
CA VAL A 315 12.18 19.00 7.44
C VAL A 315 13.29 19.16 6.39
N PRO A 316 14.45 18.50 6.59
CA PRO A 316 15.63 18.74 5.76
C PRO A 316 15.51 18.15 4.34
N VAL A 317 14.65 17.14 4.14
CA VAL A 317 14.49 16.50 2.83
C VAL A 317 13.35 17.16 2.08
N ARG A 318 13.64 17.67 0.88
CA ARG A 318 12.64 18.21 -0.05
C ARG A 318 12.47 17.29 -1.24
N CYS A 319 11.23 17.04 -1.61
CA CYS A 319 10.87 16.19 -2.73
C CYS A 319 9.82 16.91 -3.57
N VAL A 320 10.18 17.29 -4.79
CA VAL A 320 9.26 17.93 -5.73
C VAL A 320 8.69 16.87 -6.66
N LEU A 321 7.37 16.82 -6.75
CA LEU A 321 6.65 15.98 -7.70
C LEU A 321 6.28 16.80 -8.95
N ASP A 322 6.39 16.15 -10.09
CA ASP A 322 6.13 16.74 -11.40
C ASP A 322 4.63 16.84 -11.71
N GLU A 323 4.26 17.87 -12.49
CA GLU A 323 2.94 17.99 -13.11
C GLU A 323 2.67 16.86 -14.11
N LEU A 324 1.42 16.39 -14.14
CA LEU A 324 0.96 15.36 -15.07
C LEU A 324 0.47 15.99 -16.37
N THR A 325 0.94 15.46 -17.49
CA THR A 325 0.45 15.76 -18.84
C THR A 325 -0.71 14.85 -19.21
N GLN A 326 -1.47 15.17 -20.26
CA GLN A 326 -2.47 14.25 -20.83
C GLN A 326 -1.89 12.86 -21.10
N LYS A 327 -0.69 12.80 -21.67
CA LYS A 327 -0.01 11.52 -21.93
C LYS A 327 0.24 10.73 -20.65
N ASP A 328 0.65 11.41 -19.57
CA ASP A 328 0.85 10.73 -18.28
C ASP A 328 -0.48 10.22 -17.71
N LEU A 329 -1.58 10.95 -17.89
CA LEU A 329 -2.93 10.50 -17.47
C LEU A 329 -3.38 9.27 -18.27
N TYR A 330 -3.12 9.25 -19.58
CA TYR A 330 -3.35 8.07 -20.42
C TYR A 330 -2.52 6.88 -19.95
N ASP A 331 -1.21 7.09 -19.72
CA ASP A 331 -0.31 6.04 -19.23
C ASP A 331 -0.75 5.52 -17.85
N ILE A 332 -1.31 6.38 -16.98
CA ILE A 332 -1.90 5.99 -15.69
C ILE A 332 -3.09 5.06 -15.91
N LEU A 333 -4.04 5.41 -16.79
CA LEU A 333 -5.21 4.57 -17.07
C LEU A 333 -4.81 3.22 -17.70
N LYS A 334 -3.77 3.21 -18.52
CA LYS A 334 -3.27 2.01 -19.21
C LYS A 334 -2.47 1.06 -18.31
N MET A 335 -2.16 1.45 -17.07
CA MET A 335 -1.48 0.56 -16.13
C MET A 335 -2.34 -0.66 -15.78
N PRO A 336 -1.78 -1.89 -15.78
CA PRO A 336 -2.52 -3.09 -15.39
C PRO A 336 -3.10 -3.03 -13.97
N ASN A 337 -2.38 -2.38 -13.05
CA ASN A 337 -2.80 -2.21 -11.67
C ASN A 337 -3.53 -0.88 -11.42
N ASN A 338 -4.09 -0.26 -12.46
CA ASN A 338 -4.85 0.97 -12.28
C ASN A 338 -6.13 0.68 -11.46
N PRO A 339 -6.29 1.27 -10.26
CA PRO A 339 -7.42 0.95 -9.39
C PRO A 339 -8.76 1.45 -9.93
N VAL A 340 -8.77 2.52 -10.73
CA VAL A 340 -10.02 3.09 -11.30
C VAL A 340 -10.57 2.16 -12.38
N ILE A 341 -9.72 1.71 -13.30
CA ILE A 341 -10.10 0.75 -14.33
C ILE A 341 -10.47 -0.60 -13.72
N LEU A 342 -9.67 -1.13 -12.78
CA LEU A 342 -9.97 -2.40 -12.12
C LEU A 342 -11.28 -2.34 -11.33
N SER A 343 -11.54 -1.26 -10.58
CA SER A 343 -12.80 -1.07 -9.86
C SER A 343 -13.97 -1.07 -10.82
N LYS A 344 -13.89 -0.29 -11.92
CA LYS A 344 -14.97 -0.20 -12.89
C LYS A 344 -15.24 -1.53 -13.59
N ARG A 345 -14.19 -2.30 -13.92
CA ARG A 345 -14.35 -3.66 -14.46
C ARG A 345 -15.00 -4.59 -13.45
N LEU A 346 -14.68 -4.47 -12.16
CA LEU A 346 -15.27 -5.27 -11.09
C LEU A 346 -16.75 -4.93 -10.89
N ASP A 347 -17.13 -3.66 -10.95
CA ASP A 347 -18.52 -3.19 -10.87
C ASP A 347 -19.38 -3.92 -11.92
N PHE A 348 -18.96 -3.92 -13.19
CA PHE A 348 -19.64 -4.63 -14.27
C PHE A 348 -19.59 -6.15 -14.12
N LYS A 349 -18.43 -6.69 -13.70
CA LYS A 349 -18.26 -8.14 -13.49
C LYS A 349 -19.20 -8.69 -12.42
N SER A 350 -19.56 -7.87 -11.42
CA SER A 350 -20.54 -8.24 -10.38
C SER A 350 -21.93 -8.52 -10.95
N TYR A 351 -22.26 -7.96 -12.12
CA TYR A 351 -23.47 -8.22 -12.89
C TYR A 351 -23.25 -9.25 -14.02
N GLY A 352 -22.10 -9.93 -14.05
CA GLY A 352 -21.76 -10.91 -15.09
C GLY A 352 -21.31 -10.30 -16.42
N ILE A 353 -20.98 -9.00 -16.45
CA ILE A 353 -20.58 -8.30 -17.68
C ILE A 353 -19.06 -8.12 -17.69
N ASP A 354 -18.39 -8.67 -18.70
CA ASP A 354 -16.97 -8.46 -18.92
C ASP A 354 -16.71 -7.11 -19.61
N LEU A 355 -16.12 -6.17 -18.87
CA LEU A 355 -15.80 -4.84 -19.36
C LEU A 355 -14.33 -4.74 -19.81
N LEU A 356 -14.09 -4.13 -20.98
CA LEU A 356 -12.75 -3.76 -21.46
C LEU A 356 -12.73 -2.34 -22.00
N PHE A 357 -11.65 -1.61 -21.77
CA PHE A 357 -11.42 -0.28 -22.36
C PHE A 357 -10.41 -0.40 -23.50
N THR A 358 -10.75 0.22 -24.63
CA THR A 358 -9.82 0.35 -25.78
C THR A 358 -8.80 1.46 -25.54
N ASP A 359 -7.65 1.39 -26.22
CA ASP A 359 -6.60 2.42 -26.11
C ASP A 359 -7.13 3.81 -26.51
N GLU A 360 -7.97 3.89 -27.53
CA GLU A 360 -8.56 5.16 -27.99
C GLU A 360 -9.57 5.72 -27.00
N ALA A 361 -10.27 4.87 -26.25
CA ALA A 361 -11.15 5.30 -25.18
C ALA A 361 -10.36 5.82 -23.98
N LEU A 362 -9.27 5.15 -23.60
CA LEU A 362 -8.40 5.62 -22.52
C LEU A 362 -7.78 6.98 -22.82
N ASP A 363 -7.37 7.22 -24.07
CA ASP A 363 -6.81 8.52 -24.50
C ASP A 363 -7.86 9.64 -24.45
N GLU A 364 -9.09 9.37 -24.91
CA GLU A 364 -10.20 10.33 -24.84
C GLU A 364 -10.59 10.65 -23.38
N LEU A 365 -10.60 9.65 -22.48
CA LEU A 365 -10.84 9.87 -21.05
C LEU A 365 -9.72 10.70 -20.41
N ALA A 366 -8.46 10.42 -20.77
CA ALA A 366 -7.31 11.21 -20.32
C ALA A 366 -7.36 12.66 -20.81
N GLU A 367 -7.81 12.89 -22.06
CA GLU A 367 -8.01 14.24 -22.61
C GLU A 367 -9.07 15.01 -21.83
N ARG A 368 -10.22 14.38 -21.55
CA ARG A 368 -11.30 14.97 -20.74
C ARG A 368 -10.81 15.34 -19.33
N ALA A 369 -10.12 14.42 -18.65
CA ALA A 369 -9.58 14.66 -17.31
C ALA A 369 -8.50 15.75 -17.31
N HIS A 370 -7.67 15.85 -18.36
CA HIS A 370 -6.68 16.91 -18.47
C HIS A 370 -7.33 18.29 -18.56
N LYS A 371 -8.45 18.42 -19.29
CA LYS A 371 -9.20 19.69 -19.41
C LYS A 371 -9.78 20.17 -18.09
N GLU A 372 -10.08 19.29 -17.15
CA GLU A 372 -10.58 19.65 -15.81
C GLU A 372 -9.49 20.27 -14.90
N ASN A 373 -8.21 20.13 -15.24
CA ASN A 373 -7.08 20.65 -14.46
C ASN A 373 -7.03 20.19 -12.98
N THR A 374 -7.60 19.03 -12.66
CA THR A 374 -7.62 18.44 -11.30
C THR A 374 -6.56 17.34 -11.11
N GLY A 375 -5.72 17.09 -12.12
CA GLY A 375 -4.72 16.02 -12.13
C GLY A 375 -5.34 14.63 -12.22
N ALA A 376 -4.67 13.61 -11.67
CA ALA A 376 -5.17 12.23 -11.71
C ALA A 376 -6.46 12.02 -10.88
N ARG A 377 -6.86 12.99 -10.04
CA ARG A 377 -8.14 12.92 -9.33
C ARG A 377 -9.34 13.05 -10.29
N GLY A 378 -9.19 13.80 -11.38
CA GLY A 378 -10.24 13.95 -12.40
C GLY A 378 -10.54 12.66 -13.16
N LEU A 379 -9.59 11.72 -13.22
CA LEU A 379 -9.78 10.43 -13.90
C LEU A 379 -10.97 9.65 -13.33
N VAL A 380 -11.17 9.71 -12.01
CA VAL A 380 -12.31 9.04 -11.36
C VAL A 380 -13.62 9.68 -11.83
N SER A 381 -13.74 11.02 -11.71
CA SER A 381 -14.95 11.74 -12.11
C SER A 381 -15.32 11.47 -13.57
N VAL A 382 -14.35 11.60 -14.47
CA VAL A 382 -14.55 11.41 -15.91
C VAL A 382 -15.00 9.99 -16.26
N ILE A 383 -14.47 8.98 -15.55
CA ILE A 383 -14.86 7.58 -15.78
C ILE A 383 -16.26 7.31 -15.22
N GLU A 384 -16.56 7.76 -14.01
CA GLU A 384 -17.90 7.61 -13.42
C GLU A 384 -18.96 8.27 -14.31
N ASP A 385 -18.73 9.53 -14.73
CA ASP A 385 -19.66 10.26 -15.58
C ASP A 385 -19.87 9.58 -16.95
N ALA A 386 -18.80 9.01 -17.52
CA ALA A 386 -18.87 8.33 -18.81
C ALA A 386 -19.61 6.98 -18.74
N MET A 387 -19.52 6.28 -17.60
CA MET A 387 -20.03 4.92 -17.45
C MET A 387 -21.43 4.86 -16.84
N LEU A 388 -21.88 5.92 -16.15
CA LEU A 388 -23.13 5.96 -15.40
C LEU A 388 -24.35 5.45 -16.18
N CYS A 389 -24.55 5.90 -17.42
CA CYS A 389 -25.72 5.49 -18.21
C CYS A 389 -25.69 4.00 -18.61
N PHE A 390 -24.51 3.41 -18.73
CA PHE A 390 -24.33 1.99 -19.02
C PHE A 390 -24.52 1.14 -17.76
N GLU A 391 -24.03 1.63 -16.62
CA GLU A 391 -24.24 1.00 -15.30
C GLU A 391 -25.71 0.95 -14.91
N GLU A 392 -26.48 1.99 -15.25
CA GLU A 392 -27.91 2.03 -14.96
C GLU A 392 -28.69 0.94 -15.72
N LYS A 393 -28.33 0.68 -17.00
CA LYS A 393 -29.18 -0.11 -17.90
C LYS A 393 -28.63 -1.50 -18.21
N LEU A 394 -27.34 -1.64 -18.50
CA LEU A 394 -26.76 -2.91 -18.96
C LEU A 394 -26.95 -4.08 -17.97
N PRO A 395 -26.90 -3.89 -16.63
CA PRO A 395 -27.19 -4.98 -15.69
C PRO A 395 -28.58 -5.62 -15.83
N SER A 396 -29.54 -4.90 -16.42
CA SER A 396 -30.90 -5.42 -16.66
C SER A 396 -31.04 -6.12 -18.02
N GLU A 397 -29.99 -6.17 -18.82
CA GLU A 397 -29.99 -6.67 -20.19
C GLU A 397 -29.17 -7.97 -20.33
N SER A 398 -29.38 -8.70 -21.43
CA SER A 398 -28.63 -9.95 -21.72
C SER A 398 -27.27 -9.69 -22.39
N VAL A 399 -26.46 -8.78 -21.83
CA VAL A 399 -25.15 -8.40 -22.37
C VAL A 399 -24.04 -8.97 -21.48
N GLY A 400 -23.31 -9.97 -21.97
CA GLY A 400 -22.20 -10.58 -21.21
C GLY A 400 -20.84 -9.92 -21.41
N GLN A 401 -20.66 -9.14 -22.48
CA GLN A 401 -19.38 -8.54 -22.86
C GLN A 401 -19.59 -7.11 -23.35
N PHE A 402 -18.75 -6.19 -22.89
CA PHE A 402 -18.84 -4.77 -23.26
C PHE A 402 -17.46 -4.15 -23.44
N ALA A 403 -17.22 -3.62 -24.64
CA ALA A 403 -16.01 -2.88 -24.97
C ALA A 403 -16.28 -1.38 -25.01
N VAL A 404 -15.59 -0.62 -24.16
CA VAL A 404 -15.63 0.83 -24.15
C VAL A 404 -14.70 1.35 -25.24
N THR A 405 -15.30 1.76 -26.35
CA THR A 405 -14.62 2.37 -27.50
C THR A 405 -14.72 3.89 -27.46
N LYS A 406 -13.94 4.57 -28.29
CA LYS A 406 -14.09 6.01 -28.50
C LYS A 406 -15.51 6.41 -28.96
N GLN A 407 -16.21 5.53 -29.68
CA GLN A 407 -17.60 5.77 -30.10
C GLN A 407 -18.56 5.70 -28.91
N VAL A 408 -18.39 4.73 -28.01
CA VAL A 408 -19.15 4.60 -26.75
C VAL A 408 -19.09 5.91 -25.96
N LEU A 409 -17.91 6.52 -25.85
CA LEU A 409 -17.72 7.76 -25.11
C LEU A 409 -18.30 9.01 -25.78
N ARG A 410 -18.46 9.01 -27.11
CA ARG A 410 -18.93 10.17 -27.89
C ARG A 410 -20.43 10.12 -28.17
N HIS A 411 -20.99 8.93 -28.33
CA HIS A 411 -22.40 8.70 -28.65
C HIS A 411 -23.03 7.67 -27.70
N PRO A 412 -23.02 7.92 -26.38
CA PRO A 412 -23.41 6.91 -25.38
C PRO A 412 -24.86 6.44 -25.54
N GLU A 413 -25.80 7.36 -25.79
CA GLU A 413 -27.22 7.03 -25.94
C GLU A 413 -27.52 6.14 -27.15
N GLN A 414 -26.80 6.36 -28.26
CA GLN A 414 -26.99 5.57 -29.48
C GLN A 414 -26.48 4.15 -29.26
N VAL A 415 -25.24 4.01 -28.77
CA VAL A 415 -24.65 2.69 -28.51
C VAL A 415 -25.45 1.91 -27.47
N LEU A 416 -25.95 2.59 -26.44
CA LEU A 416 -26.78 1.96 -25.42
C LEU A 416 -28.09 1.41 -26.00
N LYS A 417 -28.76 2.17 -26.90
CA LYS A 417 -29.95 1.68 -27.60
C LYS A 417 -29.64 0.46 -28.46
N ASP A 418 -28.52 0.48 -29.18
CA ASP A 418 -28.12 -0.63 -30.05
C ASP A 418 -27.84 -1.90 -29.24
N LEU A 419 -27.13 -1.77 -28.10
CA LEU A 419 -26.85 -2.88 -27.18
C LEU A 419 -28.12 -3.47 -26.56
N VAL A 420 -29.05 -2.63 -26.09
CA VAL A 420 -30.33 -3.05 -25.48
C VAL A 420 -31.24 -3.74 -26.50
N GLN A 421 -31.35 -3.18 -27.71
CA GLN A 421 -32.19 -3.74 -28.77
C GLN A 421 -31.58 -5.00 -29.39
N GLY A 422 -30.30 -5.30 -29.09
CA GLY A 422 -29.58 -6.40 -29.71
C GLY A 422 -29.29 -6.18 -31.19
N ASN A 423 -29.22 -4.91 -31.62
CA ASN A 423 -28.75 -4.55 -32.95
C ASN A 423 -27.24 -4.79 -33.02
N ASP A 424 -26.73 -5.22 -34.17
CA ASP A 424 -25.29 -5.34 -34.42
C ASP A 424 -24.51 -6.18 -33.39
N LYS A 425 -25.12 -7.23 -32.81
CA LYS A 425 -24.45 -8.11 -31.81
C LYS A 425 -23.11 -8.64 -32.29
N GLU A 426 -23.00 -9.03 -33.56
CA GLU A 426 -21.76 -9.52 -34.16
C GLU A 426 -20.66 -8.44 -34.18
N LYS A 427 -21.03 -7.18 -34.46
CA LYS A 427 -20.11 -6.05 -34.46
C LYS A 427 -19.57 -5.80 -33.05
N TYR A 428 -20.42 -5.73 -32.04
CA TYR A 428 -19.99 -5.49 -30.65
C TYR A 428 -19.18 -6.65 -30.09
N ALA A 429 -19.52 -7.90 -30.44
CA ALA A 429 -18.71 -9.06 -30.11
C ALA A 429 -17.33 -9.01 -30.79
N ALA A 430 -17.26 -8.59 -32.06
CA ALA A 430 -15.99 -8.42 -32.77
C ALA A 430 -15.14 -7.29 -32.16
N GLU A 431 -15.75 -6.15 -31.79
CA GLU A 431 -15.07 -5.06 -31.10
C GLU A 431 -14.49 -5.50 -29.75
N TYR A 432 -15.27 -6.26 -28.97
CA TYR A 432 -14.81 -6.83 -27.71
C TYR A 432 -13.65 -7.82 -27.89
N ASN A 433 -13.76 -8.76 -28.83
CA ASN A 433 -12.70 -9.73 -29.10
C ASN A 433 -11.41 -9.02 -29.56
N HIS A 434 -11.53 -7.99 -30.40
CA HIS A 434 -10.39 -7.18 -30.82
C HIS A 434 -9.75 -6.45 -29.64
N ALA A 435 -10.55 -5.82 -28.77
CA ALA A 435 -10.07 -5.18 -27.55
C ALA A 435 -9.37 -6.16 -26.61
N LEU A 436 -9.91 -7.38 -26.46
CA LEU A 436 -9.33 -8.44 -25.64
C LEU A 436 -7.97 -8.90 -26.16
N ILE A 437 -7.81 -9.05 -27.48
CA ILE A 437 -6.52 -9.40 -28.09
C ILE A 437 -5.48 -8.31 -27.82
N LEU A 438 -5.83 -7.04 -28.04
CA LEU A 438 -4.91 -5.91 -27.80
C LEU A 438 -4.54 -5.80 -26.32
N PHE A 439 -5.53 -5.93 -25.43
CA PHE A 439 -5.31 -5.94 -23.99
C PHE A 439 -4.38 -7.08 -23.58
N SER A 440 -4.65 -8.32 -24.02
CA SER A 440 -3.80 -9.48 -23.72
C SER A 440 -2.36 -9.30 -24.20
N ASN A 441 -2.17 -8.72 -25.39
CA ASN A 441 -0.85 -8.42 -25.92
C ASN A 441 -0.11 -7.36 -25.09
N HIS A 442 -0.81 -6.30 -24.67
CA HIS A 442 -0.25 -5.27 -23.79
C HIS A 442 0.18 -5.86 -22.44
N ILE A 443 -0.67 -6.68 -21.82
CA ILE A 443 -0.33 -7.35 -20.56
C ILE A 443 0.86 -8.30 -20.74
N ASN A 444 0.90 -9.07 -21.84
CA ASN A 444 2.03 -9.94 -22.15
C ASN A 444 3.35 -9.18 -22.25
N GLU A 445 3.38 -8.06 -22.97
CA GLU A 445 4.57 -7.21 -23.06
C GLU A 445 4.93 -6.58 -21.71
N TYR A 446 3.94 -6.19 -20.90
CA TYR A 446 4.19 -5.70 -19.56
C TYR A 446 4.81 -6.77 -18.65
N VAL A 447 4.28 -7.99 -18.63
CA VAL A 447 4.85 -9.10 -17.83
C VAL A 447 6.24 -9.44 -18.33
N LYS A 448 6.45 -9.54 -19.65
CA LYS A 448 7.78 -9.76 -20.24
C LYS A 448 8.78 -8.67 -19.89
N LYS A 449 8.38 -7.40 -19.83
CA LYS A 449 9.30 -6.32 -19.43
C LYS A 449 9.70 -6.44 -17.96
N ASN A 450 8.81 -6.96 -17.12
CA ASN A 450 8.96 -7.00 -15.66
C ASN A 450 9.24 -8.40 -15.10
N TRP A 451 9.49 -9.41 -15.95
CA TRP A 451 9.54 -10.82 -15.55
C TRP A 451 10.57 -11.13 -14.45
N LYS A 452 11.74 -10.48 -14.48
CA LYS A 452 12.78 -10.66 -13.45
C LYS A 452 12.30 -10.21 -12.07
N ILE A 453 11.59 -9.09 -12.04
CA ILE A 453 11.05 -8.51 -10.80
C ILE A 453 10.00 -9.46 -10.23
N PHE A 454 9.07 -9.92 -11.07
CA PHE A 454 8.04 -10.87 -10.64
C PHE A 454 8.66 -12.21 -10.21
N SER A 455 9.65 -12.71 -10.93
CA SER A 455 10.28 -14.00 -10.62
C SER A 455 10.99 -13.98 -9.28
N ILE A 456 11.80 -12.94 -9.00
CA ILE A 456 12.51 -12.78 -7.74
C ILE A 456 11.51 -12.58 -6.59
N ARG A 457 10.51 -11.71 -6.80
CA ARG A 457 9.53 -11.34 -5.76
C ARG A 457 8.70 -12.54 -5.31
N HIS A 458 8.22 -13.32 -6.26
CA HIS A 458 7.34 -14.45 -5.97
C HIS A 458 8.10 -15.76 -5.82
N GLY A 459 9.38 -15.83 -6.18
CA GLY A 459 10.16 -17.07 -6.13
C GLY A 459 9.70 -18.10 -7.16
N LEU A 460 9.16 -17.64 -8.30
CA LEU A 460 8.71 -18.46 -9.41
C LEU A 460 9.45 -18.02 -10.68
N THR A 461 10.22 -18.90 -11.30
CA THR A 461 10.85 -18.58 -12.59
C THR A 461 9.77 -18.46 -13.66
N LEU A 462 9.54 -17.24 -14.16
CA LEU A 462 8.58 -16.99 -15.23
C LEU A 462 9.20 -17.34 -16.59
N THR A 463 8.94 -18.56 -17.05
CA THR A 463 9.20 -18.99 -18.44
C THR A 463 8.25 -18.28 -19.41
N GLN A 464 8.47 -18.44 -20.72
CA GLN A 464 7.54 -17.92 -21.73
C GLN A 464 6.14 -18.54 -21.59
N ILE A 465 6.06 -19.82 -21.21
CA ILE A 465 4.80 -20.55 -21.02
C ILE A 465 4.08 -20.01 -19.78
N ARG A 466 4.77 -19.93 -18.64
CA ARG A 466 4.21 -19.36 -17.39
C ARG A 466 3.80 -17.91 -17.54
N THR A 467 4.53 -17.13 -18.34
CA THR A 467 4.13 -15.75 -18.67
C THR A 467 2.78 -15.71 -19.39
N LYS A 468 2.57 -16.59 -20.38
CA LYS A 468 1.27 -16.70 -21.06
C LYS A 468 0.16 -17.15 -20.10
N MET A 469 0.44 -18.08 -19.19
CA MET A 469 -0.51 -18.52 -18.16
C MET A 469 -0.92 -17.37 -17.22
N VAL A 470 0.04 -16.55 -16.79
CA VAL A 470 -0.25 -15.34 -15.98
C VAL A 470 -1.14 -14.38 -16.76
N VAL A 471 -0.84 -14.14 -18.04
CA VAL A 471 -1.66 -13.27 -18.90
C VAL A 471 -3.07 -13.84 -19.04
N GLN A 472 -3.21 -15.11 -19.38
CA GLN A 472 -4.50 -15.80 -19.52
C GLN A 472 -5.33 -15.68 -18.24
N TYR A 473 -4.73 -16.01 -17.09
CA TYR A 473 -5.41 -15.94 -15.80
C TYR A 473 -5.83 -14.51 -15.44
N TYR A 474 -4.94 -13.53 -15.65
CA TYR A 474 -5.21 -12.11 -15.43
C TYR A 474 -6.28 -11.55 -16.38
N THR A 475 -6.34 -12.00 -17.64
CA THR A 475 -7.37 -11.54 -18.58
C THR A 475 -8.76 -12.08 -18.26
N ALA A 476 -8.83 -13.27 -17.68
CA ALA A 476 -10.07 -13.92 -17.28
C ALA A 476 -10.63 -13.41 -15.94
N HIS A 477 -9.81 -12.79 -15.09
CA HIS A 477 -10.20 -12.37 -13.74
C HIS A 477 -9.84 -10.91 -13.48
N VAL A 478 -10.75 -10.15 -12.86
CA VAL A 478 -10.47 -8.76 -12.47
C VAL A 478 -9.67 -8.75 -11.16
N MET A 479 -8.36 -8.57 -11.25
CA MET A 479 -7.43 -8.56 -10.11
C MET A 479 -6.17 -7.73 -10.39
N GLU A 480 -5.29 -7.56 -9.41
CA GLU A 480 -3.94 -7.02 -9.65
C GLU A 480 -3.04 -8.07 -10.31
N ILE A 481 -2.07 -7.63 -11.10
CA ILE A 481 -1.17 -8.53 -11.83
C ILE A 481 -0.28 -9.37 -10.92
N ASP A 482 0.08 -8.83 -9.75
CA ASP A 482 0.83 -9.55 -8.72
C ASP A 482 0.02 -10.72 -8.15
N ASP A 483 -1.31 -10.61 -8.09
CA ASP A 483 -2.19 -11.68 -7.61
C ASP A 483 -2.32 -12.79 -8.65
N ALA A 484 -2.34 -12.45 -9.94
CA ALA A 484 -2.28 -13.44 -11.01
C ALA A 484 -0.96 -14.24 -10.98
N VAL A 485 0.19 -13.57 -10.80
CA VAL A 485 1.48 -14.24 -10.63
C VAL A 485 1.49 -15.12 -9.38
N ARG A 486 0.96 -14.63 -8.26
CA ARG A 486 0.83 -15.41 -7.02
C ARG A 486 -0.04 -16.64 -7.21
N GLN A 487 -1.11 -16.54 -7.98
CA GLN A 487 -1.99 -17.68 -8.23
C GLN A 487 -1.32 -18.73 -9.10
N VAL A 488 -0.61 -18.33 -10.15
CA VAL A 488 0.20 -19.27 -10.96
C VAL A 488 1.30 -19.92 -10.11
N LYS A 489 1.89 -19.19 -9.16
CA LYS A 489 2.82 -19.78 -8.19
C LYS A 489 2.12 -20.83 -7.32
N LYS A 490 0.94 -20.55 -6.77
CA LYS A 490 0.19 -21.54 -5.98
C LYS A 490 -0.08 -22.81 -6.78
N PHE A 491 -0.43 -22.70 -8.06
CA PHE A 491 -0.57 -23.86 -8.93
C PHE A 491 0.75 -24.65 -9.06
N TYR A 492 1.88 -23.98 -9.21
CA TYR A 492 3.19 -24.62 -9.21
C TYR A 492 3.52 -25.29 -7.86
N ASP A 493 3.25 -24.61 -6.74
CA ASP A 493 3.46 -25.15 -5.40
C ASP A 493 2.59 -26.40 -5.17
N ASN A 494 1.33 -26.40 -5.64
CA ASN A 494 0.45 -27.57 -5.61
C ASN A 494 1.04 -28.75 -6.40
N VAL A 495 1.68 -28.51 -7.56
CA VAL A 495 2.38 -29.58 -8.31
C VAL A 495 3.51 -30.18 -7.48
N LYS A 496 4.25 -29.36 -6.73
CA LYS A 496 5.30 -29.86 -5.83
C LYS A 496 4.75 -30.59 -4.60
N GLU A 497 3.59 -30.20 -4.11
CA GLU A 497 2.89 -30.95 -3.07
C GLU A 497 2.42 -32.32 -3.60
N MET A 498 1.96 -32.43 -4.85
CA MET A 498 1.64 -33.72 -5.49
C MET A 498 2.84 -34.67 -5.54
N GLU A 499 4.04 -34.18 -5.87
CA GLU A 499 5.27 -35.01 -5.86
C GLU A 499 5.52 -35.62 -4.46
N LEU A 500 5.32 -34.82 -3.42
CA LEU A 500 5.51 -35.25 -2.02
C LEU A 500 4.44 -36.25 -1.60
N GLU A 501 3.20 -36.07 -2.03
CA GLU A 501 2.09 -36.97 -1.72
C GLU A 501 2.27 -38.33 -2.39
N ILE A 502 2.70 -38.35 -3.66
CA ILE A 502 3.00 -39.59 -4.37
C ILE A 502 4.13 -40.35 -3.65
N SER A 503 5.19 -39.65 -3.24
CA SER A 503 6.30 -40.25 -2.48
C SER A 503 5.84 -40.87 -1.16
N LYS A 504 4.97 -40.20 -0.40
CA LYS A 504 4.49 -40.68 0.90
C LYS A 504 3.52 -41.86 0.81
N ASN A 505 2.57 -41.81 -0.12
CA ASN A 505 1.47 -42.78 -0.16
C ASN A 505 1.86 -44.07 -0.89
N TYR A 506 2.85 -44.01 -1.77
CA TYR A 506 3.12 -45.08 -2.73
C TYR A 506 4.56 -45.64 -2.69
N ASP A 507 5.44 -45.06 -1.85
CA ASP A 507 6.86 -45.41 -1.75
C ASP A 507 7.55 -45.41 -3.14
N LEU A 508 7.17 -44.42 -3.95
CA LEU A 508 7.67 -44.14 -5.30
C LEU A 508 8.06 -42.66 -5.38
N ASN A 509 9.32 -42.37 -5.67
CA ASN A 509 9.82 -41.01 -5.85
C ASN A 509 9.60 -40.56 -7.29
N VAL A 510 8.41 -40.02 -7.56
CA VAL A 510 8.07 -39.41 -8.84
C VAL A 510 8.42 -37.91 -8.80
N VAL A 511 9.15 -37.45 -9.81
CA VAL A 511 9.50 -36.04 -9.99
C VAL A 511 8.93 -35.56 -11.32
N PHE A 512 8.16 -34.47 -11.30
CA PHE A 512 7.69 -33.86 -12.54
C PHE A 512 8.79 -32.97 -13.12
N GLU A 513 9.03 -33.14 -14.42
CA GLU A 513 9.87 -32.23 -15.18
C GLU A 513 9.17 -30.86 -15.33
N GLU A 514 9.91 -29.82 -15.69
CA GLU A 514 9.36 -28.45 -15.73
C GLU A 514 8.22 -28.30 -16.76
N ASP A 515 8.27 -29.04 -17.86
CA ASP A 515 7.24 -29.08 -18.90
C ASP A 515 5.96 -29.82 -18.44
N ALA A 516 6.10 -30.86 -17.61
CA ALA A 516 4.99 -31.54 -16.94
C ALA A 516 4.34 -30.63 -15.90
N ALA A 517 5.15 -29.91 -15.10
CA ALA A 517 4.63 -28.93 -14.15
C ALA A 517 3.83 -27.83 -14.87
N ASP A 518 4.37 -27.31 -15.98
CA ASP A 518 3.66 -26.33 -16.81
C ASP A 518 2.36 -26.93 -17.38
N PHE A 519 2.35 -28.19 -17.82
CA PHE A 519 1.15 -28.87 -18.27
C PHE A 519 0.05 -28.92 -17.20
N PHE A 520 0.38 -29.30 -15.96
CA PHE A 520 -0.61 -29.31 -14.87
C PHE A 520 -1.12 -27.92 -14.50
N ILE A 521 -0.25 -26.91 -14.48
CA ILE A 521 -0.66 -25.52 -14.28
C ILE A 521 -1.69 -25.11 -15.35
N GLN A 522 -1.48 -25.52 -16.61
CA GLN A 522 -2.45 -25.26 -17.67
C GLN A 522 -3.80 -25.95 -17.41
N GLN A 523 -3.79 -27.20 -16.95
CA GLN A 523 -5.00 -27.93 -16.58
C GLN A 523 -5.77 -27.26 -15.43
N PHE A 524 -5.06 -26.74 -14.43
CA PHE A 524 -5.67 -25.97 -13.34
C PHE A 524 -6.35 -24.68 -13.83
N ILE A 525 -5.78 -24.01 -14.84
CA ILE A 525 -6.32 -22.76 -15.38
C ILE A 525 -7.50 -23.00 -16.33
N GLU A 526 -7.38 -23.97 -17.25
CA GLU A 526 -8.35 -24.18 -18.32
C GLU A 526 -9.55 -25.04 -17.91
N HIS A 527 -9.32 -26.01 -17.04
CA HIS A 527 -10.34 -26.99 -16.66
C HIS A 527 -10.80 -26.90 -15.21
N ASN A 528 -10.23 -25.97 -14.43
CA ASN A 528 -10.42 -25.92 -12.97
C ASN A 528 -10.19 -27.28 -12.30
N ALA A 529 -9.26 -28.07 -12.86
CA ALA A 529 -8.94 -29.40 -12.34
C ALA A 529 -8.51 -29.28 -10.87
N THR A 530 -8.85 -30.27 -10.07
CA THR A 530 -8.37 -30.34 -8.68
C THR A 530 -7.10 -31.17 -8.60
N THR A 531 -6.31 -30.94 -7.55
CA THR A 531 -5.13 -31.76 -7.24
C THR A 531 -5.52 -33.24 -7.16
N ASP A 532 -6.65 -33.55 -6.53
CA ASP A 532 -7.15 -34.92 -6.34
C ASP A 532 -7.52 -35.61 -7.67
N GLU A 533 -8.17 -34.89 -8.59
CA GLU A 533 -8.49 -35.41 -9.93
C GLU A 533 -7.23 -35.77 -10.72
N ILE A 534 -6.22 -34.90 -10.65
CA ILE A 534 -4.94 -35.11 -11.34
C ILE A 534 -4.19 -36.30 -10.71
N LEU A 535 -4.11 -36.36 -9.38
CA LEU A 535 -3.47 -37.47 -8.67
C LEU A 535 -4.13 -38.81 -8.96
N SER A 536 -5.47 -38.86 -8.94
CA SER A 536 -6.24 -40.06 -9.28
C SER A 536 -5.96 -40.55 -10.70
N LYS A 537 -5.82 -39.62 -11.65
CA LYS A 537 -5.46 -39.94 -13.03
C LYS A 537 -4.04 -40.49 -13.13
N ILE A 538 -3.05 -39.84 -12.50
CA ILE A 538 -1.66 -40.31 -12.49
C ILE A 538 -1.55 -41.71 -11.85
N TYR A 539 -2.29 -41.94 -10.76
CA TYR A 539 -2.34 -43.24 -10.11
C TYR A 539 -2.84 -44.31 -11.08
N THR A 540 -3.96 -44.05 -11.75
CA THR A 540 -4.56 -44.95 -12.72
C THR A 540 -3.63 -45.24 -13.89
N ASP A 541 -2.95 -44.21 -14.40
CA ASP A 541 -2.21 -44.28 -15.66
C ASP A 541 -0.80 -44.88 -15.48
N PHE A 542 -0.15 -44.72 -14.32
CA PHE A 542 1.27 -45.05 -14.12
C PHE A 542 1.59 -46.03 -12.98
N PHE A 543 0.74 -46.18 -11.97
CA PHE A 543 1.13 -46.85 -10.73
C PHE A 543 1.48 -48.33 -10.93
N ASP A 544 0.68 -49.07 -11.70
CA ASP A 544 0.93 -50.48 -11.99
C ASP A 544 2.23 -50.68 -12.77
N GLY A 545 2.50 -49.81 -13.75
CA GLY A 545 3.73 -49.85 -14.55
C GLY A 545 4.97 -49.54 -13.71
N PHE A 546 4.91 -48.53 -12.83
CA PHE A 546 6.02 -48.20 -11.93
C PHE A 546 6.27 -49.28 -10.88
N ASN A 547 5.23 -49.89 -10.33
CA ASN A 547 5.38 -51.03 -9.41
C ASN A 547 6.05 -52.23 -10.09
N LEU A 548 5.65 -52.56 -11.31
CA LEU A 548 6.28 -53.64 -12.08
C LEU A 548 7.79 -53.40 -12.27
N ILE A 549 8.18 -52.18 -12.65
CA ILE A 549 9.59 -51.81 -12.81
C ILE A 549 10.31 -51.87 -11.46
N ARG A 550 9.70 -51.36 -10.38
CA ARG A 550 10.27 -51.37 -9.02
C ARG A 550 10.55 -52.80 -8.56
N GLU A 551 9.60 -53.72 -8.73
CA GLU A 551 9.77 -55.12 -8.33
C GLU A 551 10.86 -55.84 -9.12
N LYS A 552 11.00 -55.54 -10.42
CA LYS A 552 11.98 -56.21 -11.29
C LYS A 552 13.39 -55.63 -11.21
N THR A 553 13.53 -54.34 -10.95
CA THR A 553 14.82 -53.62 -11.07
C THR A 553 15.28 -52.97 -9.77
N GLY A 554 14.41 -52.84 -8.76
CA GLY A 554 14.68 -52.08 -7.54
C GLY A 554 14.65 -50.57 -7.71
N LYS A 555 14.31 -50.05 -8.90
CA LYS A 555 14.24 -48.63 -9.18
C LYS A 555 13.01 -48.00 -8.53
N THR A 556 13.23 -46.99 -7.69
CA THR A 556 12.17 -46.27 -6.96
C THR A 556 11.99 -44.83 -7.39
N ARG A 557 12.83 -44.32 -8.31
CA ARG A 557 12.80 -42.94 -8.79
C ARG A 557 12.41 -42.86 -10.26
N PHE A 558 11.39 -42.07 -10.55
CA PHE A 558 10.84 -41.88 -11.89
C PHE A 558 10.73 -40.38 -12.18
N SER A 559 10.99 -39.96 -13.41
CA SER A 559 10.64 -38.63 -13.89
C SER A 559 9.48 -38.71 -14.87
N LEU A 560 8.61 -37.71 -14.85
CA LEU A 560 7.48 -37.59 -15.76
C LEU A 560 7.61 -36.26 -16.51
N SER A 561 7.74 -36.35 -17.84
CA SER A 561 7.69 -35.22 -18.75
C SER A 561 6.26 -34.96 -19.23
N LYS A 562 6.03 -33.86 -19.94
CA LYS A 562 4.72 -33.59 -20.55
C LYS A 562 4.31 -34.71 -21.50
N ASP A 563 5.24 -35.18 -22.33
CA ASP A 563 4.96 -36.23 -23.32
C ASP A 563 4.52 -37.53 -22.63
N ALA A 564 5.15 -37.87 -21.50
CA ALA A 564 4.75 -39.02 -20.69
C ALA A 564 3.30 -38.87 -20.18
N LEU A 565 2.89 -37.68 -19.74
CA LEU A 565 1.53 -37.42 -19.25
C LEU A 565 0.47 -37.42 -20.36
N THR A 566 0.85 -37.10 -21.59
CA THR A 566 -0.07 -37.11 -22.74
C THR A 566 -0.20 -38.48 -23.40
N ASP A 567 0.87 -39.29 -23.40
CA ASP A 567 0.90 -40.64 -23.96
C ASP A 567 1.60 -41.59 -22.97
N HIS A 568 0.88 -41.92 -21.90
CA HIS A 568 1.40 -42.73 -20.80
C HIS A 568 1.70 -44.18 -21.22
N GLU A 569 0.91 -44.75 -22.14
CA GLU A 569 1.08 -46.13 -22.61
C GLU A 569 2.41 -46.30 -23.36
N THR A 570 2.69 -45.42 -24.32
CA THR A 570 3.94 -45.48 -25.09
C THR A 570 5.15 -45.26 -24.17
N TYR A 571 5.07 -44.28 -23.27
CA TYR A 571 6.13 -44.00 -22.31
C TYR A 571 6.43 -45.19 -21.40
N LEU A 572 5.41 -45.81 -20.81
CA LEU A 572 5.57 -46.97 -19.93
C LEU A 572 6.14 -48.17 -20.68
N ASN A 573 5.65 -48.44 -21.90
CA ASN A 573 6.16 -49.54 -22.73
C ASN A 573 7.65 -49.38 -23.05
N ASP A 574 8.07 -48.17 -23.42
CA ASP A 574 9.49 -47.89 -23.69
C ASP A 574 10.35 -47.95 -22.43
N LEU A 575 9.83 -47.47 -21.30
CA LEU A 575 10.51 -47.53 -20.01
C LEU A 575 10.70 -48.98 -19.54
N ILE A 576 9.66 -49.82 -19.63
CA ILE A 576 9.72 -51.25 -19.31
C ILE A 576 10.74 -51.96 -20.21
N ARG A 577 10.71 -51.74 -21.53
CA ARG A 577 11.66 -52.33 -22.49
C ARG A 577 13.10 -51.94 -22.21
N LYS A 578 13.33 -50.73 -21.70
CA LYS A 578 14.67 -50.21 -21.40
C LYS A 578 15.23 -50.79 -20.10
N GLU A 579 14.39 -50.96 -19.08
CA GLU A 579 14.81 -51.31 -17.73
C GLU A 579 14.74 -52.82 -17.42
N ILE A 580 13.82 -53.58 -18.03
CA ILE A 580 13.60 -55.02 -17.76
C ILE A 580 14.26 -55.89 -18.84
N LYS A 581 15.51 -55.62 -19.19
CA LYS A 581 16.26 -56.44 -20.16
C LYS A 581 16.63 -57.82 -19.64
#